data_AF-A0A381WNA8-F1
#
_entry.id   AF-A0A381WNA8-F1
#
_cell.length_a   1.000
_cell.length_b   1.000
_cell.length_c   1.000
_cell.angle_alpha   90.00
_cell.angle_beta   90.00
_cell.angle_gamma   90.00
#
_symmetry.space_group_name_H-M   'P 1'
#
loop_
_entity.id
_entity.type
_entity.pdbx_description
1 polymer ?
#
loop_
_entity_poly.entity_id
_entity_poly.type
_entity_poly.pdbx_seq_one_letter_code
_entity_poly.pdbx_strand_id
1 'polypeptide(L)'
;MQEKITVGNVEIIALLDMIPPPRLPADFFPGAPESEWEKYEDSVLVDGMIQLYYGCFLVRSDGKNILVDTGIGPGPHPSRDNRKGNLMSDLGRIGVDAGEI
;
A
#
# COMPACT_ATOMS: atom_id res chain seq x y z
N MET A 1 -9.94 -1.13 10.78
CA MET A 1 -9.40 0.05 10.08
C MET A 1 -10.53 0.62 9.24
N GLN A 2 -10.79 1.93 9.26
CA GLN A 2 -11.83 2.49 8.39
C GLN A 2 -11.22 2.69 7.01
N GLU A 3 -11.44 1.72 6.11
CA GLU A 3 -10.85 1.70 4.75
C GLU A 3 -11.46 2.75 3.81
N LYS A 4 -12.45 3.51 4.29
CA LYS A 4 -13.23 4.45 3.49
C LYS A 4 -13.46 5.74 4.28
N ILE A 5 -13.22 6.86 3.63
CA ILE A 5 -13.50 8.19 4.16
C ILE A 5 -14.28 9.02 3.15
N THR A 6 -14.96 10.04 3.65
CA THR A 6 -15.67 11.02 2.81
C THR A 6 -15.10 12.41 3.06
N VAL A 7 -14.78 13.12 1.99
CA VAL A 7 -14.31 14.50 2.00
C VAL A 7 -15.29 15.32 1.15
N GLY A 8 -16.18 16.07 1.80
CA GLY A 8 -17.27 16.76 1.11
C GLY A 8 -18.19 15.75 0.41
N ASN A 9 -18.31 15.86 -0.91
CA ASN A 9 -19.09 14.94 -1.75
C ASN A 9 -18.24 13.82 -2.40
N VAL A 10 -16.97 13.69 -2.03
CA VAL A 10 -16.04 12.71 -2.58
C VAL A 10 -15.86 11.55 -1.60
N GLU A 11 -15.93 10.33 -2.10
CA GLU A 11 -15.63 9.11 -1.35
C GLU A 11 -14.24 8.59 -1.75
N ILE A 12 -13.40 8.29 -0.75
CA ILE A 12 -12.06 7.77 -0.94
C ILE A 12 -11.96 6.42 -0.24
N ILE A 13 -11.57 5.39 -0.98
CA ILE A 13 -11.39 4.03 -0.47
C ILE A 13 -9.92 3.66 -0.62
N ALA A 14 -9.29 3.26 0.49
CA ALA A 14 -7.95 2.70 0.49
C ALA A 14 -7.98 1.27 -0.07
N LEU A 15 -7.08 1.01 -1.01
CA LEU A 15 -6.84 -0.31 -1.60
C LEU A 15 -5.45 -0.79 -1.23
N LEU A 16 -5.28 -2.11 -1.08
CA LEU A 16 -4.00 -2.73 -0.74
C LEU A 16 -3.59 -3.72 -1.84
N ASP A 17 -2.53 -3.37 -2.56
CA ASP A 17 -1.95 -4.20 -3.61
C ASP A 17 -0.99 -5.26 -3.06
N MET A 18 -0.16 -4.91 -2.07
CA MET A 18 0.81 -5.86 -1.51
C MET A 18 1.30 -5.44 -0.13
N ILE A 19 1.51 -6.45 0.74
CA ILE A 19 2.41 -6.32 1.88
C ILE A 19 3.72 -7.06 1.51
N PRO A 20 4.79 -6.34 1.15
CA PRO A 20 6.07 -6.97 0.82
C PRO A 20 6.79 -7.47 2.07
N PRO A 21 7.87 -8.28 1.91
CA PRO A 21 8.80 -8.55 3.00
C PRO A 21 9.29 -7.24 3.63
N PRO A 22 9.42 -7.18 4.96
CA PRO A 22 9.97 -6.01 5.62
C PRO A 22 11.45 -5.85 5.25
N ARG A 23 11.99 -4.65 5.45
CA ARG A 23 13.32 -4.26 4.96
C ARG A 23 14.10 -3.56 6.06
N LEU A 24 15.43 -3.65 5.99
CA LEU A 24 16.29 -2.98 6.96
C LEU A 24 16.11 -1.45 6.83
N PRO A 25 16.10 -0.71 7.95
CA PRO A 25 16.03 0.76 7.88
C PRO A 25 17.14 1.38 7.01
N ALA A 26 18.34 0.78 7.04
CA ALA A 26 19.49 1.20 6.22
C ALA A 26 19.25 1.10 4.70
N ASP A 27 18.29 0.29 4.24
CA ASP A 27 17.94 0.21 2.81
C ASP A 27 17.28 1.52 2.32
N PHE A 28 16.62 2.27 3.20
CA PHE A 28 15.94 3.54 2.87
C PHE A 28 16.69 4.76 3.40
N PHE A 29 17.30 4.62 4.58
CA PHE A 29 17.96 5.70 5.29
C PHE A 29 19.42 5.32 5.62
N PRO A 30 20.27 5.11 4.60
CA PRO A 30 21.63 4.58 4.78
C PRO A 30 22.56 5.48 5.62
N GLY A 31 22.21 6.77 5.78
CA GLY A 31 22.96 7.72 6.61
C GLY A 31 22.50 7.78 8.06
N ALA A 32 21.41 7.12 8.44
CA ALA A 32 20.90 7.12 9.80
C ALA A 32 21.54 5.99 10.62
N PRO A 33 22.13 6.26 11.79
CA PRO A 33 22.66 5.21 12.66
C PRO A 33 21.53 4.37 13.26
N GLU A 34 21.81 3.10 13.55
CA GLU A 34 20.82 2.14 14.08
C GLU A 34 20.20 2.62 15.41
N SER A 35 20.98 3.28 16.26
CA SER A 35 20.50 3.82 17.55
C SER A 35 19.36 4.85 17.41
N GLU A 36 19.26 5.54 16.26
CA GLU A 36 18.13 6.45 16.01
C GLU A 36 16.82 5.72 15.74
N TRP A 37 16.87 4.41 15.46
CA TRP A 37 15.70 3.58 15.21
C TRP A 37 15.11 2.93 16.46
N GLU A 38 15.87 2.86 17.56
CA GLU A 38 15.45 2.25 18.83
C GLU A 38 14.12 2.84 19.34
N LYS A 39 13.95 4.16 19.22
CA LYS A 39 12.71 4.87 19.63
C LYS A 39 11.46 4.48 18.83
N TYR A 40 11.63 3.75 17.73
CA TYR A 40 10.55 3.32 16.84
C TYR A 40 10.28 1.82 16.89
N GLU A 41 10.97 1.06 17.76
CA GLU A 41 10.80 -0.39 17.89
C GLU A 41 9.33 -0.81 18.08
N ASP A 42 8.61 -0.10 18.96
CA ASP A 42 7.22 -0.45 19.29
C ASP A 42 6.16 0.12 18.34
N SER A 43 6.55 0.95 17.35
CA SER A 43 5.58 1.72 16.54
C SER A 43 5.75 1.63 15.03
N VAL A 44 6.99 1.50 14.54
CA VAL A 44 7.30 1.48 13.10
C VAL A 44 7.96 0.16 12.71
N LEU A 45 8.78 -0.39 13.60
CA LEU A 45 9.54 -1.60 13.31
C LEU A 45 8.73 -2.86 13.62
N VAL A 46 8.94 -3.87 12.81
CA VAL A 46 8.50 -5.25 13.06
C VAL A 46 9.77 -6.09 13.00
N ASP A 47 10.15 -6.67 14.14
CA ASP A 47 11.41 -7.42 14.28
C ASP A 47 12.64 -6.64 13.79
N GLY A 48 12.71 -5.34 14.14
CA GLY A 48 13.81 -4.45 13.75
C GLY A 48 13.78 -3.97 12.29
N MET A 49 12.75 -4.35 11.52
CA MET A 49 12.63 -4.01 10.10
C MET A 49 11.43 -3.10 9.82
N ILE A 50 11.52 -2.30 8.76
CA ILE A 50 10.41 -1.46 8.31
C ILE A 50 9.43 -2.30 7.49
N GLN A 51 8.18 -2.40 7.96
CA GLN A 51 7.09 -2.97 7.18
C GLN A 51 6.50 -1.91 6.24
N LEU A 52 6.54 -2.19 4.94
CA LEU A 52 5.89 -1.36 3.93
C LEU A 52 4.48 -1.88 3.60
N TYR A 53 3.65 -1.00 3.05
CA TYR A 53 2.32 -1.32 2.52
C TYR A 53 2.17 -0.67 1.16
N TYR A 54 1.91 -1.46 0.13
CA TYR A 54 1.71 -0.97 -1.23
C TYR A 54 0.23 -0.69 -1.40
N GLY A 55 -0.14 0.56 -1.11
CA GLY A 55 -1.51 1.03 -1.19
C GLY A 55 -1.78 1.82 -2.46
N CYS A 56 -3.05 1.86 -2.83
CA CYS A 56 -3.61 2.75 -3.84
C CYS A 56 -4.91 3.34 -3.31
N PHE A 57 -5.52 4.27 -4.03
CA PHE A 57 -6.82 4.83 -3.65
C PHE A 57 -7.80 4.77 -4.81
N LEU A 58 -9.03 4.34 -4.52
CA LEU A 58 -10.17 4.60 -5.38
C LEU A 58 -10.87 5.87 -4.89
N VAL A 59 -11.00 6.85 -5.79
CA VAL A 59 -11.73 8.09 -5.55
C VAL A 59 -13.01 8.06 -6.36
N ARG A 60 -14.15 8.17 -5.68
CA ARG A 60 -15.48 8.30 -6.28
C ARG A 60 -15.95 9.74 -6.19
N SER A 61 -16.08 10.37 -7.36
CA SER A 61 -16.50 11.77 -7.47
C SER A 61 -17.32 11.96 -8.73
N ASP A 62 -18.48 12.61 -8.60
CA ASP A 62 -19.36 12.95 -9.73
C ASP A 62 -19.70 11.74 -10.64
N GLY A 63 -20.02 10.61 -10.01
CA GLY A 63 -20.34 9.35 -10.71
C GLY A 63 -19.16 8.67 -11.40
N LYS A 64 -17.93 9.19 -11.26
CA LYS A 64 -16.71 8.60 -11.81
C LYS A 64 -15.95 7.85 -10.74
N ASN A 65 -15.34 6.75 -11.14
CA ASN A 65 -14.26 6.12 -10.40
C ASN A 65 -12.94 6.68 -10.92
N ILE A 66 -12.01 6.99 -10.03
CA ILE A 66 -10.67 7.49 -10.36
C ILE A 66 -9.70 6.69 -9.52
N LEU A 67 -8.80 5.95 -10.16
CA LEU A 67 -7.75 5.20 -9.48
C LEU A 67 -6.49 6.07 -9.36
N VAL A 68 -6.00 6.22 -8.13
CA VAL A 68 -4.74 6.92 -7.82
C VAL A 68 -3.69 5.86 -7.46
N ASP A 69 -2.61 5.82 -8.26
CA ASP A 69 -1.62 4.74 -8.35
C ASP A 69 -2.21 3.38 -8.74
N THR A 70 -1.36 2.43 -9.17
CA THR A 70 -1.82 1.15 -9.74
C THR A 70 -1.05 -0.07 -9.23
N GLY A 71 -0.51 0.02 -8.02
CA GLY A 71 0.22 -1.09 -7.38
C GLY A 71 1.51 -1.46 -8.11
N ILE A 72 2.02 -2.66 -7.83
CA ILE A 72 3.29 -3.17 -8.38
C ILE A 72 3.11 -3.93 -9.71
N GLY A 73 1.88 -4.31 -10.05
CA GLY A 73 1.55 -4.99 -11.31
C GLY A 73 1.66 -6.53 -11.24
N PRO A 74 1.69 -7.21 -12.39
CA PRO A 74 1.41 -8.65 -12.49
C PRO A 74 2.52 -9.57 -11.93
N GLY A 75 3.71 -9.06 -11.60
CA GLY A 75 4.86 -9.85 -11.19
C GLY A 75 5.26 -10.96 -12.18
N PRO A 76 6.07 -11.94 -11.75
CA PRO A 76 6.68 -12.04 -10.42
C PRO A 76 7.69 -10.91 -10.17
N HIS A 77 7.78 -10.43 -8.93
CA HIS A 77 8.77 -9.44 -8.52
C HIS A 77 9.86 -10.11 -7.66
N PRO A 78 11.07 -10.40 -8.21
CA PRO A 78 12.10 -11.15 -7.49
C PRO A 78 12.53 -10.53 -6.16
N SER A 79 12.58 -9.20 -6.09
CA SER A 79 12.91 -8.47 -4.85
C SER A 79 11.81 -8.53 -3.78
N ARG A 80 10.70 -9.24 -4.05
CA ARG A 80 9.49 -9.38 -3.23
C ARG A 80 9.05 -10.83 -3.16
N ASP A 81 10.00 -11.75 -3.00
CA ASP A 81 9.75 -13.19 -2.96
C ASP A 81 8.97 -13.72 -4.18
N ASN A 82 9.20 -13.12 -5.36
CA ASN A 82 8.46 -13.42 -6.59
C ASN A 82 6.94 -13.23 -6.49
N ARG A 83 6.44 -12.45 -5.52
CA ARG A 83 5.01 -12.12 -5.39
C ARG A 83 4.51 -11.29 -6.57
N LYS A 84 3.19 -11.25 -6.72
CA LYS A 84 2.44 -10.45 -7.70
C LYS A 84 1.59 -9.41 -6.95
N GLY A 85 1.24 -8.31 -7.60
CA GLY A 85 0.25 -7.37 -7.09
C GLY A 85 -1.13 -8.00 -6.94
N ASN A 86 -1.89 -7.53 -5.95
CA ASN A 86 -3.23 -8.00 -5.61
C ASN A 86 -4.33 -6.96 -5.91
N LEU A 87 -3.99 -5.82 -6.52
CA LEU A 87 -4.92 -4.72 -6.75
C LEU A 87 -6.23 -5.13 -7.44
N MET A 88 -6.18 -6.02 -8.42
CA MET A 88 -7.38 -6.50 -9.11
C MET A 88 -8.33 -7.27 -8.17
N SER A 89 -7.77 -8.08 -7.27
CA SER A 89 -8.57 -8.76 -6.25
C SER A 89 -9.16 -7.76 -5.25
N ASP A 90 -8.42 -6.70 -4.93
CA ASP A 90 -8.86 -5.70 -3.95
C ASP A 90 -9.93 -4.75 -4.53
N LEU A 91 -9.86 -4.44 -5.83
CA LEU A 91 -10.95 -3.80 -6.58
C LEU A 91 -12.20 -4.69 -6.60
N GLY A 92 -12.05 -5.98 -6.88
CA GLY A 92 -13.14 -6.95 -6.85
C GLY A 92 -13.81 -7.06 -5.48
N ARG A 93 -13.05 -6.97 -4.38
CA ARG A 93 -13.57 -6.95 -3.00
C ARG A 93 -14.57 -5.81 -2.75
N ILE A 94 -14.38 -4.66 -3.40
CA ILE A 94 -15.27 -3.49 -3.30
C ILE A 94 -16.29 -3.39 -4.45
N GLY A 95 -16.38 -4.44 -5.28
CA GLY A 95 -17.32 -4.53 -6.38
C GLY A 95 -17.04 -3.57 -7.53
N VAL A 96 -15.77 -3.29 -7.81
CA VAL A 96 -15.35 -2.44 -8.95
C VAL A 96 -14.54 -3.28 -9.93
N ASP A 97 -14.95 -3.28 -11.19
CA ASP A 97 -14.19 -3.85 -12.29
C ASP A 97 -13.20 -2.82 -12.86
N ALA A 98 -12.08 -3.30 -13.40
CA ALA A 98 -11.06 -2.43 -13.99
C ALA A 98 -11.59 -1.60 -15.18
N GLY A 99 -12.62 -2.09 -15.89
CA GLY A 99 -13.29 -1.35 -16.97
C GLY A 99 -14.19 -0.21 -16.49
N GLU A 100 -14.41 -0.06 -15.18
CA GLU A 100 -15.19 1.01 -14.57
C GLU A 100 -14.32 2.18 -14.07
N ILE A 101 -12.99 2.09 -14.21
CA ILE A 101 -11.99 3.10 -13.82
C ILE A 101 -11.74 4.08 -14.97
#